data_AF-A0A835X3H8-F1
#
_entry.id   AF-A0A835X3H8-F1
#
_cell.length_a   1.000
_cell.length_b   1.000
_cell.length_c   1.000
_cell.angle_alpha   90.00
_cell.angle_beta   90.00
_cell.angle_gamma   90.00
#
_symmetry.space_group_name_H-M   'P 1'
#
loop_
_entity.id
_entity.type
_entity.pdbx_description
1 polymer ?
#
loop_
_entity_poly.entity_id
_entity_poly.type
_entity_poly.pdbx_seq_one_letter_code
_entity_poly.pdbx_strand_id
1 'polypeptide(L)'
;MLQTLDAISLSLCSDLLPPLSGEAKGLGRDEVEFLHIPRKNWDDSIKLQFHPLGEGRIECNPYPFDEDNLAVPVVVTDLKDDIQNQTQQVREYRVPQKIVTFTFQRPK
;
A
#
# COMPACT_ATOMS: atom_id res chain seq x y z
N MET A 1 4.85 -12.18 7.38
CA MET A 1 3.77 -11.88 6.42
C MET A 1 2.76 -10.85 6.95
N LEU A 2 2.09 -11.07 8.09
CA LEU A 2 1.13 -10.07 8.64
C LEU A 2 1.77 -8.69 8.88
N GLN A 3 2.96 -8.65 9.49
CA GLN A 3 3.72 -7.40 9.68
C GLN A 3 4.11 -6.69 8.36
N THR A 4 4.28 -7.44 7.27
CA THR A 4 4.56 -6.88 5.95
C THR A 4 3.31 -6.21 5.38
N LEU A 5 2.14 -6.79 5.61
CA LEU A 5 0.85 -6.24 5.17
C LEU A 5 0.46 -5.02 6.00
N ASP A 6 0.79 -5.00 7.29
CA ASP A 6 0.69 -3.79 8.12
C ASP A 6 1.63 -2.69 7.61
N ALA A 7 2.88 -3.04 7.26
CA ALA A 7 3.80 -2.10 6.63
C ALA A 7 3.31 -1.60 5.27
N ILE A 8 2.62 -2.44 4.50
CA ILE A 8 1.99 -2.05 3.22
C ILE A 8 0.78 -1.16 3.46
N SER A 9 -0.07 -1.45 4.44
CA SER A 9 -1.15 -0.57 4.88
C SER A 9 -0.62 0.82 5.21
N LEU A 10 0.48 0.91 5.98
CA LEU A 10 1.12 2.17 6.34
C LEU A 10 1.78 2.86 5.13
N SER A 11 2.36 2.08 4.22
CA SER A 11 2.98 2.61 3.01
C SER A 11 1.95 3.12 2.00
N LEU A 12 0.82 2.44 1.89
CA LEU A 12 -0.37 2.87 1.15
C LEU A 12 -1.02 4.11 1.77
N CYS A 13 -0.65 4.55 2.97
CA CYS A 13 -1.08 5.84 3.52
C CYS A 13 -0.12 6.99 3.20
N SER A 14 1.11 6.70 2.76
CA SER A 14 2.24 7.64 2.82
C SER A 14 2.98 7.86 1.49
N ASP A 15 2.60 7.14 0.42
CA ASP A 15 3.25 7.23 -0.90
C ASP A 15 4.76 6.93 -0.88
N LEU A 16 5.19 6.14 0.11
CA LEU A 16 6.60 5.86 0.38
C LEU A 16 7.18 4.67 -0.41
N LEU A 17 6.34 3.91 -1.11
CA LEU A 17 6.80 2.76 -1.90
C LEU A 17 7.01 3.18 -3.36
N PRO A 18 8.24 3.10 -3.88
CA PRO A 18 8.49 3.39 -5.27
C PRO A 18 7.80 2.33 -6.16
N PRO A 19 7.23 2.73 -7.31
CA PRO A 19 6.63 1.80 -8.26
C PRO A 19 7.71 0.90 -8.88
N LEU A 20 7.30 -0.28 -9.33
CA LEU A 20 8.19 -1.20 -10.06
C LEU A 20 8.71 -0.56 -11.36
N SER A 21 7.93 0.30 -12.01
CA SER A 21 8.34 1.06 -13.19
C SER A 21 7.55 2.35 -13.38
N GLY A 22 8.19 3.33 -14.01
CA GLY A 22 7.55 4.60 -14.38
C GLY A 22 7.46 5.61 -13.24
N GLU A 23 6.61 6.62 -13.44
CA GLU A 23 6.27 7.60 -12.41
C GLU A 23 5.26 7.00 -11.42
N ALA A 24 5.39 7.38 -10.14
CA ALA A 24 4.45 6.96 -9.10
C ALA A 24 3.05 7.50 -9.41
N LYS A 25 2.07 6.60 -9.51
CA LYS A 25 0.64 6.92 -9.73
C LYS A 25 -0.13 7.04 -8.42
N GLY A 26 0.47 6.60 -7.33
CA GLY A 26 -0.02 6.72 -5.97
C GLY A 26 -0.69 5.46 -5.44
N LEU A 27 -1.34 5.65 -4.29
CA LEU A 27 -1.84 4.59 -3.40
C LEU A 27 -2.70 3.54 -4.12
N GLY A 28 -2.19 2.30 -4.15
CA GLY A 28 -2.87 1.14 -4.73
C GLY A 28 -3.03 1.18 -6.25
N ARG A 29 -2.28 2.05 -6.94
CA ARG A 29 -2.27 2.20 -8.41
C ARG A 29 -0.95 1.78 -9.04
N ASP A 30 0.08 1.65 -8.23
CA ASP A 30 1.40 1.20 -8.64
C ASP A 30 1.57 -0.30 -8.38
N GLU A 31 2.25 -0.95 -9.32
CA GLU A 31 2.74 -2.31 -9.12
C GLU A 31 3.96 -2.28 -8.21
N VAL A 32 3.96 -3.11 -7.17
CA VAL A 32 5.02 -3.14 -6.16
C VAL A 32 5.41 -4.58 -5.86
N GLU A 33 6.70 -4.78 -5.70
CA GLU A 33 7.28 -6.07 -5.37
C GLU A 33 8.17 -5.97 -4.14
N PHE A 34 7.98 -6.90 -3.21
CA PHE A 34 8.84 -7.08 -2.05
C PHE A 34 9.59 -8.40 -2.17
N LEU A 35 10.91 -8.31 -2.04
CA LEU A 35 11.80 -9.46 -2.03
C LEU A 35 12.12 -9.87 -0.59
N HIS A 36 12.46 -11.14 -0.42
CA HIS A 36 12.96 -11.69 0.84
C HIS A 36 12.02 -11.48 2.04
N ILE A 37 10.71 -11.57 1.83
CA ILE A 37 9.73 -11.48 2.90
C ILE A 37 9.73 -12.80 3.69
N PRO A 38 10.13 -12.79 4.97
CA PRO A 38 10.16 -14.02 5.76
C PRO A 38 8.73 -14.50 6.01
N ARG A 39 8.49 -15.78 5.70
CA ARG A 39 7.24 -16.47 5.97
C ARG A 39 7.23 -17.05 7.38
N LYS A 40 8.30 -17.79 7.73
CA LYS A 40 8.49 -18.40 9.06
C LYS A 40 9.78 -17.94 9.74
N ASN A 41 10.87 -17.86 8.98
CA ASN A 41 12.19 -17.41 9.42
C ASN A 41 12.95 -16.79 8.23
N TRP A 42 14.21 -16.38 8.43
CA TRP A 42 15.01 -15.74 7.38
C TRP A 42 15.42 -16.67 6.24
N ASP A 43 15.49 -17.98 6.49
CA ASP A 43 15.82 -18.99 5.47
C ASP A 43 14.58 -19.38 4.63
N ASP A 44 13.37 -19.17 5.17
CA ASP A 44 12.08 -19.35 4.50
C ASP A 44 11.50 -17.99 4.11
N SER A 45 12.06 -17.42 3.05
CA SER A 45 11.63 -16.14 2.49
C SER A 45 10.96 -16.30 1.13
N ILE A 46 9.99 -15.42 0.87
CA ILE A 46 9.21 -15.40 -0.36
C ILE A 46 9.29 -14.03 -1.03
N LYS A 47 8.85 -14.00 -2.28
CA LYS A 47 8.55 -12.78 -3.00
C LYS A 47 7.06 -12.49 -2.88
N LEU A 48 6.72 -11.24 -2.59
CA LEU A 48 5.35 -10.77 -2.44
C LEU A 48 5.10 -9.66 -3.47
N GLN A 49 4.09 -9.85 -4.31
CA GLN A 49 3.77 -8.95 -5.41
C GLN A 49 2.36 -8.38 -5.23
N PHE A 50 2.22 -7.09 -5.54
CA PHE A 50 0.96 -6.39 -5.58
C PHE A 50 0.73 -5.85 -6.98
N HIS A 51 -0.34 -6.32 -7.62
CA HIS A 51 -0.72 -5.88 -8.95
C HIS A 51 -2.04 -5.10 -8.88
N PRO A 52 -2.04 -3.79 -9.20
CA PRO A 52 -3.25 -2.99 -9.19
C PRO A 52 -4.15 -3.36 -10.37
N LEU A 53 -5.42 -3.68 -10.09
CA LEU A 53 -6.42 -4.04 -11.09
C LEU A 53 -7.38 -2.89 -11.44
N GLY A 54 -7.12 -1.70 -10.87
CA GLY A 54 -7.98 -0.53 -10.99
C GLY A 54 -9.16 -0.54 -10.01
N GLU A 55 -9.82 0.61 -9.88
CA GLU A 55 -11.02 0.79 -9.03
C GLU A 55 -10.81 0.39 -7.55
N GLY A 56 -9.57 0.51 -7.04
CA GLY A 56 -9.24 0.12 -5.67
C GLY A 56 -9.06 -1.39 -5.46
N ARG A 57 -9.10 -2.21 -6.52
CA ARG A 57 -8.78 -3.64 -6.45
C ARG A 57 -7.29 -3.86 -6.62
N ILE A 58 -6.73 -4.72 -5.77
CA ILE A 58 -5.30 -5.08 -5.77
C ILE A 58 -5.20 -6.59 -5.68
N GLU A 59 -4.53 -7.20 -6.66
CA GLU A 59 -4.15 -8.60 -6.59
C GLU A 59 -2.88 -8.74 -5.74
N CYS A 60 -2.85 -9.74 -4.87
CA CYS A 60 -1.71 -10.00 -3.98
C CYS A 60 -1.24 -11.44 -4.11
N ASN A 61 0.05 -11.63 -4.42
CA ASN A 61 0.65 -12.95 -4.62
C ASN A 61 1.97 -13.11 -3.84
N PRO A 62 2.10 -14.09 -2.92
CA PRO A 62 1.06 -15.00 -2.47
C PRO A 62 0.00 -14.31 -1.61
N TYR A 63 -1.24 -14.74 -1.78
CA TYR A 63 -2.36 -14.20 -1.03
C TYR A 63 -2.39 -14.78 0.40
N PRO A 64 -2.30 -13.94 1.44
CA PRO A 64 -2.05 -14.39 2.82
C PRO A 64 -3.32 -14.60 3.64
N PHE A 65 -4.50 -14.22 3.13
CA PHE A 65 -5.74 -14.21 3.89
C PHE A 65 -6.62 -15.42 3.56
N ASP A 66 -7.47 -15.77 4.53
CA ASP A 66 -8.42 -16.86 4.41
C ASP A 66 -9.66 -16.45 3.62
N GLU A 67 -10.04 -15.16 3.61
CA GLU A 67 -11.13 -14.65 2.78
C GLU A 67 -10.70 -14.46 1.33
N ASP A 68 -11.58 -14.73 0.35
CA ASP A 68 -11.22 -14.54 -1.06
C ASP A 68 -10.97 -13.06 -1.43
N ASN A 69 -11.65 -12.15 -0.73
CA ASN A 69 -11.58 -10.71 -0.93
C ASN A 69 -11.54 -10.01 0.44
N LEU A 70 -10.43 -9.36 0.75
CA LEU A 70 -10.25 -8.58 1.96
C LEU A 70 -10.42 -7.09 1.66
N ALA A 71 -11.45 -6.47 2.24
CA ALA A 71 -11.65 -5.04 2.15
C ALA A 71 -10.87 -4.32 3.27
N VAL A 72 -9.97 -3.42 2.89
CA VAL A 72 -9.12 -2.66 3.80
C VAL A 72 -9.44 -1.17 3.66
N PRO A 73 -10.09 -0.55 4.67
CA PRO A 73 -10.28 0.89 4.69
C PRO A 73 -8.96 1.59 5.06
N VAL A 74 -8.51 2.47 4.19
CA VAL A 74 -7.29 3.26 4.35
C VAL A 74 -7.67 4.72 4.49
N VAL A 75 -7.09 5.37 5.49
CA VAL A 75 -7.25 6.80 5.71
C VAL A 75 -6.24 7.55 4.86
N VAL A 76 -6.73 8.41 3.97
CA VAL A 76 -5.88 9.21 3.09
C VAL A 76 -6.01 10.70 3.42
N THR A 77 -4.89 11.42 3.31
CA THR A 77 -4.90 12.88 3.35
C THR A 77 -4.78 13.41 1.94
N ASP A 78 -5.66 14.31 1.55
CA ASP A 78 -5.54 15.03 0.29
C ASP A 78 -4.42 16.06 0.40
N LEU A 79 -3.39 15.93 -0.44
CA LEU A 79 -2.33 16.92 -0.56
C LEU A 79 -2.83 18.00 -1.52
N LYS A 80 -3.39 19.10 -0.99
CA LYS A 80 -3.70 20.27 -1.83
C LYS A 80 -2.39 20.84 -2.40
N ASP A 81 -2.38 21.16 -3.69
CA ASP A 81 -1.21 21.60 -4.49
C ASP A 81 -0.46 22.87 -4.00
N ASP A 82 -0.94 23.55 -2.96
CA ASP A 82 -0.40 24.83 -2.49
C ASP A 82 0.81 24.74 -1.53
N ILE A 83 1.51 23.60 -1.47
CA ILE A 83 2.64 23.41 -0.55
C ILE A 83 4.00 23.77 -1.19
N GLN A 84 4.09 24.89 -1.89
CA GLN A 84 5.40 25.40 -2.34
C GLN A 84 6.15 26.23 -1.28
N ASN A 85 5.56 26.52 -0.12
CA ASN A 85 6.11 27.58 0.75
C ASN A 85 6.09 27.34 2.27
N GLN A 86 6.20 26.09 2.77
CA GLN A 86 6.25 25.92 4.22
C GLN A 86 7.29 24.91 4.70
N THR A 87 8.47 25.44 5.02
CA THR A 87 9.52 24.87 5.86
C THR A 87 9.10 24.67 7.34
N GLN A 88 7.82 24.37 7.60
CA GLN A 88 7.19 24.25 8.92
C GLN A 88 6.31 22.99 9.07
N GLN A 89 6.51 21.97 8.23
CA GLN A 89 5.66 20.77 8.11
C GLN A 89 5.70 19.75 9.28
N VAL A 90 6.17 20.11 10.48
CA VAL A 90 6.27 19.15 11.60
C VAL A 90 5.01 19.10 12.48
N ARG A 91 3.99 19.97 12.30
CA ARG A 91 2.93 20.11 13.34
C ARG A 91 1.49 20.34 12.88
N GLU A 92 1.11 19.91 11.70
CA GLU A 92 -0.32 19.73 11.43
C GLU A 92 -0.61 18.23 11.41
N TYR A 93 -1.14 17.75 12.53
CA TYR A 93 -1.91 16.52 12.59
C TYR A 93 -2.97 16.60 11.49
N ARG A 94 -2.64 16.00 10.34
CA ARG A 94 -3.50 15.91 9.16
C ARG A 94 -4.73 15.15 9.59
N VAL A 95 -5.81 15.88 9.86
CA VAL A 95 -7.12 15.30 10.13
C VAL A 95 -7.46 14.43 8.90
N PRO A 96 -7.75 13.13 9.09
CA PRO A 96 -8.24 12.23 8.04
C PRO A 96 -9.33 12.89 7.20
N GLN A 97 -9.07 13.20 5.93
CA GLN A 97 -10.06 13.91 5.09
C GLN A 97 -10.95 12.95 4.32
N LYS A 98 -10.48 11.71 4.05
CA LYS A 98 -11.24 10.70 3.31
C LYS A 98 -10.82 9.29 3.71
N ILE A 99 -11.79 8.38 3.74
CA ILE A 99 -11.55 6.93 3.79
C ILE A 99 -11.68 6.39 2.38
N VAL A 100 -10.66 5.68 1.92
CA VAL A 100 -10.64 4.94 0.65
C VAL A 100 -10.54 3.46 0.97
N THR A 101 -11.43 2.65 0.42
CA THR A 101 -11.38 1.20 0.63
C THR A 101 -10.66 0.55 -0.54
N PHE A 102 -9.67 -0.29 -0.23
CA PHE A 102 -9.04 -1.17 -1.19
C PHE A 102 -9.54 -2.60 -0.99
N THR A 103 -9.62 -3.37 -2.07
CA THR A 103 -9.98 -4.79 -2.00
C THR A 103 -8.79 -5.62 -2.46
N PHE A 104 -8.22 -6.39 -1.53
CA PHE A 104 -7.16 -7.34 -1.82
C PHE A 104 -7.76 -8.68 -2.20
N GLN A 105 -7.35 -9.21 -3.34
CA GLN A 105 -7.83 -10.50 -3.85
C GLN A 105 -6.70 -11.42 -4.28
N ARG A 106 -7.01 -12.71 -4.32
CA ARG A 106 -6.09 -13.76 -4.76
C ARG A 106 -5.92 -13.72 -6.30
N PRO A 107 -4.74 -14.09 -6.84
CA PRO A 107 -4.56 -14.22 -8.29
C PRO A 107 -5.50 -15.28 -8.85
N LYS A 108 -6.04 -15.04 -10.03
CA LYS A 108 -6.85 -16.01 -10.76
C LYS A 108 -6.02 -17.10 -11.42
#